data_AF-A0A1S9SR74-F1
#
_entry.id   AF-A0A1S9SR74-F1
#
_cell.length_a   1.000
_cell.length_b   1.000
_cell.length_c   1.000
_cell.angle_alpha   90.00
_cell.angle_beta   90.00
_cell.angle_gamma   90.00
#
_symmetry.space_group_name_H-M   'P 1'
#
loop_
_entity.id
_entity.type
_entity.pdbx_description
1 polymer ?
#
loop_
_entity_poly.entity_id
_entity_poly.type
_entity_poly.pdbx_seq_one_letter_code
_entity_poly.pdbx_strand_id
1 'polypeptide(L)'
;NDYTANNENRAYKAPTFNKGEFGISAFDYYKNQNFSKRIKLFYKDGKVEYKTIKHGQQLLIKQAGIIVDLNPDEPVLSKHDILYITQKQLDEGNTGIALTNWQTYYLKSDNSGQMNGPLALKYIRQEFPNIKPGSVSFDLEKLFHALPGEKRKLATITSNPVKASGIFSYTSDELAEIKRHKLGVVTQHKNEECSSISVKIRNRDNVLRTWEDSTNISASSNWIPEDRSTFTIIPIEKGSNKVYIEANATYLTSANDEVGVTGFRAYGQVWTLVNYGFESFSLKNNHGQYLSVHDTSVCLTDKPDKNTIFAITIQKDKWNEWLAKWYSSK
;
A
#
# COMPACT_ATOMS: atom_id res chain seq x y z
N ASN A 1 3.18 -6.36 -23.69
CA ASN A 1 3.63 -4.97 -23.47
C ASN A 1 5.09 -5.00 -23.10
N ASP A 2 5.93 -4.61 -24.06
CA ASP A 2 7.38 -4.66 -23.87
C ASP A 2 7.85 -3.47 -23.02
N TYR A 3 8.61 -3.77 -21.96
CA TYR A 3 9.28 -2.78 -21.11
C TYR A 3 10.46 -2.16 -21.88
N THR A 4 10.18 -1.25 -22.81
CA THR A 4 11.21 -0.60 -23.64
C THR A 4 11.29 0.90 -23.38
N ALA A 5 12.50 1.46 -23.41
CA ALA A 5 12.73 2.89 -23.26
C ALA A 5 12.11 3.72 -24.40
N ASN A 6 11.93 3.13 -25.59
CA ASN A 6 11.21 3.74 -26.71
C ASN A 6 9.72 4.05 -26.42
N ASN A 7 9.20 3.60 -25.28
CA ASN A 7 7.86 3.95 -24.82
C ASN A 7 7.81 5.25 -24.01
N GLU A 8 8.95 5.84 -23.64
CA GLU A 8 8.99 7.14 -22.97
C GLU A 8 8.34 8.23 -23.83
N ASN A 9 7.55 9.11 -23.22
CA ASN A 9 6.71 10.14 -23.82
C ASN A 9 5.65 9.62 -24.83
N ARG A 10 5.50 8.30 -24.96
CA ARG A 10 4.47 7.63 -25.76
C ARG A 10 3.46 6.88 -24.91
N ALA A 11 3.94 6.05 -23.99
CA ALA A 11 3.14 5.23 -23.09
C ALA A 11 3.30 5.59 -21.62
N TYR A 12 4.46 6.15 -21.25
CA TYR A 12 4.72 6.67 -19.91
C TYR A 12 5.52 7.97 -20.03
N LYS A 13 5.63 8.71 -18.92
CA LYS A 13 6.51 9.87 -18.81
C LYS A 13 7.44 9.66 -17.63
N ALA A 14 8.76 9.68 -17.84
CA ALA A 14 9.69 9.54 -16.72
C ALA A 14 9.54 10.70 -15.73
N PRO A 15 9.69 10.46 -14.42
CA PRO A 15 9.86 11.55 -13.46
C PRO A 15 11.23 12.22 -13.65
N THR A 16 11.44 13.35 -12.99
CA THR A 16 12.77 13.93 -12.88
C THR A 16 13.63 13.14 -11.90
N PHE A 17 14.90 12.92 -12.25
CA PHE A 17 15.87 12.20 -11.44
C PHE A 17 16.86 13.19 -10.82
N ASN A 18 16.72 13.44 -9.52
CA ASN A 18 17.60 14.32 -8.74
C ASN A 18 18.01 13.66 -7.44
N LYS A 19 19.24 13.90 -6.98
CA LYS A 19 19.66 13.52 -5.64
C LYS A 19 18.79 14.21 -4.58
N GLY A 20 18.43 13.46 -3.55
CA GLY A 20 17.53 13.85 -2.48
C GLY A 20 16.04 13.68 -2.81
N GLU A 21 15.69 13.18 -4.00
CA GLU A 21 14.30 13.09 -4.45
C GLU A 21 13.99 11.72 -5.08
N PHE A 22 12.82 11.17 -4.76
CA PHE A 22 12.24 10.03 -5.46
C PHE A 22 10.97 10.46 -6.19
N GLY A 23 10.97 10.30 -7.52
CA GLY A 23 9.89 10.77 -8.37
C GLY A 23 8.87 9.68 -8.73
N ILE A 24 7.58 10.03 -8.65
CA ILE A 24 6.47 9.22 -9.13
C ILE A 24 5.65 10.07 -10.11
N SER A 25 5.59 9.69 -11.38
CA SER A 25 4.81 10.38 -12.40
C SER A 25 3.53 9.62 -12.75
N ALA A 26 2.57 10.32 -13.35
CA ALA A 26 1.38 9.70 -13.94
C ALA A 26 1.23 10.11 -15.40
N PHE A 27 0.95 9.14 -16.27
CA PHE A 27 0.79 9.38 -17.69
C PHE A 27 -0.29 8.48 -18.28
N ASP A 28 -1.13 9.07 -19.13
CA ASP A 28 -2.20 8.36 -19.82
C ASP A 28 -1.73 8.01 -21.22
N TYR A 29 -1.79 6.73 -21.58
CA TYR A 29 -1.37 6.26 -22.89
C TYR A 29 -2.16 6.95 -24.03
N TYR A 30 -3.45 7.21 -23.80
CA TYR A 30 -4.33 7.89 -24.75
C TYR A 30 -4.32 9.43 -24.62
N LYS A 31 -3.50 9.98 -23.72
CA LYS A 31 -3.36 11.42 -23.43
C LYS A 31 -4.66 12.08 -22.95
N ASN A 32 -5.51 11.31 -22.27
CA ASN A 32 -6.68 11.85 -21.58
C ASN A 32 -6.24 12.82 -20.49
N GLN A 33 -6.59 14.10 -20.63
CA GLN A 33 -6.23 15.16 -19.69
C GLN A 33 -6.89 15.00 -18.32
N ASN A 34 -8.00 14.25 -18.25
CA ASN A 34 -8.71 13.96 -17.01
C ASN A 34 -8.14 12.73 -16.28
N PHE A 35 -7.17 12.03 -16.87
CA PHE A 35 -6.53 10.91 -16.20
C PHE A 35 -5.76 11.39 -14.97
N SER A 36 -5.91 10.63 -13.89
CA SER A 36 -5.15 10.83 -12.67
C SER A 36 -4.94 9.51 -11.95
N LYS A 37 -3.93 9.49 -11.08
CA LYS A 37 -3.65 8.39 -10.16
C LYS A 37 -3.62 8.91 -8.74
N ARG A 38 -4.42 8.30 -7.89
CA ARG A 38 -4.38 8.53 -6.45
C ARG A 38 -3.33 7.61 -5.86
N ILE A 39 -2.52 8.12 -4.95
CA ILE A 39 -1.55 7.37 -4.16
C ILE A 39 -1.70 7.74 -2.69
N LYS A 40 -1.32 6.81 -1.81
CA LYS A 40 -1.36 7.03 -0.36
C LYS A 40 0.05 7.01 0.18
N LEU A 41 0.40 8.01 0.97
CA LEU A 41 1.66 8.15 1.67
C LEU A 41 1.43 7.90 3.15
N PHE A 42 2.27 7.07 3.74
CA PHE A 42 2.27 6.76 5.17
C PHE A 42 3.63 7.13 5.75
N TYR A 43 3.61 8.02 6.72
CA TYR A 43 4.79 8.54 7.39
C TYR A 43 5.06 7.76 8.69
N LYS A 44 6.33 7.75 9.15
CA LYS A 44 6.75 7.02 10.36
C LYS A 44 6.03 7.46 11.64
N ASP A 45 5.67 8.73 11.73
CA ASP A 45 4.87 9.29 12.84
C ASP A 45 3.40 8.84 12.81
N GLY A 46 3.01 8.06 11.78
CA GLY A 46 1.66 7.55 11.59
C GLY A 46 0.75 8.49 10.82
N LYS A 47 1.21 9.66 10.39
CA LYS A 47 0.46 10.53 9.48
C LYS A 47 0.17 9.79 8.17
N VAL A 48 -1.01 10.03 7.62
CA VAL A 48 -1.42 9.52 6.32
C VAL A 48 -1.85 10.67 5.42
N GLU A 49 -1.44 10.61 4.16
CA GLU A 49 -1.78 11.62 3.16
C GLU A 49 -2.16 10.96 1.83
N TYR A 50 -3.21 11.45 1.20
CA TYR A 50 -3.57 11.07 -0.16
C TYR A 50 -3.10 12.15 -1.13
N LYS A 51 -2.41 11.74 -2.19
CA LYS A 51 -2.00 12.62 -3.28
C LYS A 51 -2.63 12.15 -4.59
N THR A 52 -3.02 13.10 -5.42
CA THR A 52 -3.51 12.83 -6.77
C THR A 52 -2.51 13.39 -7.78
N ILE A 53 -1.97 12.53 -8.63
CA ILE A 53 -1.05 12.89 -9.70
C ILE A 53 -1.84 12.90 -11.01
N LYS A 54 -1.99 14.07 -11.64
CA LYS A 54 -2.69 14.18 -12.93
C LYS A 54 -1.80 13.76 -14.10
N HIS A 55 -2.42 13.54 -15.26
CA HIS A 55 -1.72 13.30 -16.52
C HIS A 55 -0.55 14.28 -16.73
N GLY A 56 0.65 13.74 -16.92
CA GLY A 56 1.88 14.50 -17.20
C GLY A 56 2.53 15.14 -15.98
N GLN A 57 1.93 15.03 -14.79
CA GLN A 57 2.48 15.52 -13.52
C GLN A 57 3.31 14.45 -12.81
N GLN A 58 4.00 14.89 -11.76
CA GLN A 58 4.75 14.03 -10.85
C GLN A 58 4.62 14.48 -9.40
N LEU A 59 4.74 13.53 -8.48
CA LEU A 59 5.02 13.75 -7.07
C LEU A 59 6.51 13.52 -6.82
N LEU A 60 7.11 14.38 -5.98
CA LEU A 60 8.48 14.21 -5.50
C LEU A 60 8.44 13.90 -3.99
N ILE A 61 9.03 12.77 -3.61
CA ILE A 61 9.20 12.37 -2.22
C ILE A 61 10.63 12.71 -1.82
N LYS A 62 10.79 13.51 -0.76
CA LYS A 62 12.11 14.03 -0.30
C LYS A 62 12.57 13.48 1.05
N GLN A 63 11.78 12.57 1.62
CA GLN A 63 12.02 12.02 2.94
C GLN A 63 12.01 10.49 2.88
N ALA A 64 13.02 9.87 3.46
CA ALA A 64 13.10 8.43 3.60
C ALA A 64 12.18 7.93 4.71
N GLY A 65 11.82 6.65 4.66
CA GLY A 65 10.95 6.03 5.63
C GLY A 65 9.46 6.16 5.34
N ILE A 66 9.10 6.71 4.18
CA ILE A 66 7.71 6.80 3.74
C ILE A 66 7.32 5.48 3.07
N ILE A 67 6.21 4.89 3.52
CA ILE A 67 5.57 3.78 2.80
C ILE A 67 4.55 4.37 1.83
N VAL A 68 4.61 3.92 0.59
CA VAL A 68 3.76 4.39 -0.51
C VAL A 68 2.89 3.24 -0.97
N ASP A 69 1.59 3.50 -1.09
CA ASP A 69 0.66 2.67 -1.83
C ASP A 69 0.36 3.32 -3.18
N LEU A 70 0.77 2.66 -4.26
CA LEU A 70 0.57 3.16 -5.62
C LEU A 70 -0.85 2.91 -6.16
N ASN A 71 -1.64 2.08 -5.48
CA ASN A 71 -2.99 1.72 -5.90
C ASN A 71 -3.96 1.62 -4.70
N PRO A 72 -4.15 2.72 -3.94
CA PRO A 72 -4.90 2.71 -2.69
C PRO A 72 -6.41 2.53 -2.86
N ASP A 73 -6.93 2.63 -4.09
CA ASP A 73 -8.34 2.40 -4.40
C ASP A 73 -8.62 0.93 -4.79
N GLU A 74 -7.60 0.06 -4.75
CA GLU A 74 -7.76 -1.38 -4.96
C GLU A 74 -8.63 -1.99 -3.84
N PRO A 75 -9.75 -2.65 -4.16
CA PRO A 75 -10.60 -3.25 -3.13
C PRO A 75 -9.94 -4.49 -2.48
N VAL A 76 -9.10 -5.21 -3.22
CA VAL A 76 -8.44 -6.40 -2.70
C VAL A 76 -7.10 -6.01 -2.09
N LEU A 77 -7.01 -5.99 -0.76
CA LEU A 77 -5.78 -5.63 -0.02
C LEU A 77 -4.51 -6.35 -0.49
N SER A 78 -4.66 -7.53 -1.08
CA SER A 78 -3.55 -8.31 -1.62
C SER A 78 -2.94 -7.81 -2.92
N LYS A 79 -3.67 -6.96 -3.62
CA LYS A 79 -3.29 -6.38 -4.89
C LYS A 79 -2.80 -4.93 -4.76
N HIS A 80 -2.75 -4.39 -3.55
CA HIS A 80 -2.10 -3.10 -3.30
C HIS A 80 -0.60 -3.19 -3.62
N ASP A 81 -0.09 -2.17 -4.30
CA ASP A 81 1.32 -2.09 -4.70
C ASP A 81 2.05 -1.18 -3.72
N ILE A 82 2.69 -1.82 -2.72
CA ILE A 82 3.29 -1.17 -1.56
C ILE A 82 4.81 -1.09 -1.71
N LEU A 83 5.35 0.11 -1.52
CA LEU A 83 6.76 0.42 -1.61
C LEU A 83 7.25 1.17 -0.37
N TYR A 84 8.54 1.08 -0.08
CA TYR A 84 9.20 1.83 0.99
C TYR A 84 10.31 2.69 0.39
N ILE A 85 10.25 3.99 0.65
CA ILE A 85 11.26 4.92 0.17
C ILE A 85 12.46 4.89 1.11
N THR A 86 13.56 4.33 0.62
CA THR A 86 14.81 4.18 1.38
C THR A 86 15.66 5.45 1.29
N GLN A 87 16.58 5.64 2.24
CA GLN A 87 17.56 6.73 2.16
C GLN A 87 18.46 6.57 0.93
N LYS A 88 18.86 5.33 0.61
CA LYS A 88 19.66 5.00 -0.57
C LYS A 88 19.03 5.51 -1.87
N GLN A 89 17.72 5.34 -2.05
CA GLN A 89 17.02 5.80 -3.24
C GLN A 89 17.05 7.33 -3.38
N LEU A 90 16.95 8.05 -2.27
CA LEU A 90 17.07 9.50 -2.27
C LEU A 90 18.52 9.92 -2.56
N ASP A 91 19.50 9.30 -1.90
CA ASP A 91 20.91 9.66 -2.07
C ASP A 91 21.40 9.44 -3.51
N GLU A 92 20.98 8.33 -4.13
CA GLU A 92 21.29 8.03 -5.53
C GLU A 92 20.51 8.93 -6.49
N GLY A 93 19.22 9.17 -6.22
CA GLY A 93 18.36 10.08 -6.99
C GLY A 93 18.17 9.69 -8.46
N ASN A 94 18.46 8.43 -8.81
CA ASN A 94 18.55 7.93 -10.19
C ASN A 94 17.46 6.90 -10.51
N THR A 95 16.48 6.72 -9.61
CA THR A 95 15.36 5.80 -9.77
C THR A 95 14.03 6.51 -9.57
N GLY A 96 12.97 5.95 -10.16
CA GLY A 96 11.64 6.51 -10.07
C GLY A 96 10.58 5.61 -10.69
N ILE A 97 9.34 6.08 -10.67
CA ILE A 97 8.17 5.32 -11.12
C ILE A 97 7.33 6.16 -12.08
N ALA A 98 6.79 5.52 -13.11
CA ALA A 98 5.73 6.09 -13.92
C ALA A 98 4.48 5.21 -13.90
N LEU A 99 3.38 5.77 -13.42
CA LEU A 99 2.07 5.12 -13.35
C LEU A 99 1.29 5.39 -14.64
N THR A 100 0.70 4.33 -15.20
CA THR A 100 -0.12 4.43 -16.42
C THR A 100 -1.49 3.78 -16.23
N ASN A 101 -2.29 3.73 -17.28
CA ASN A 101 -3.63 3.12 -17.26
C ASN A 101 -3.61 1.66 -16.77
N TRP A 102 -2.64 0.86 -17.24
CA TRP A 102 -2.63 -0.60 -17.07
C TRP A 102 -1.33 -1.13 -16.47
N GLN A 103 -0.32 -0.28 -16.30
CA GLN A 103 1.02 -0.73 -15.96
C GLN A 103 1.79 0.30 -15.13
N THR A 104 2.61 -0.20 -14.22
CA THR A 104 3.62 0.56 -13.48
C THR A 104 4.98 0.34 -14.14
N TYR A 105 5.64 1.43 -14.52
CA TYR A 105 7.01 1.42 -15.02
C TYR A 105 7.95 1.78 -13.89
N TYR A 106 8.88 0.87 -13.61
CA TYR A 106 10.00 1.08 -12.72
C TYR A 106 11.18 1.56 -13.55
N LEU A 107 11.75 2.72 -13.23
CA LEU A 107 12.68 3.43 -14.10
C LEU A 107 14.03 3.68 -13.42
N LYS A 108 15.11 3.50 -14.17
CA LYS A 108 16.44 4.06 -13.87
C LYS A 108 16.74 5.21 -14.82
N SER A 109 17.37 6.27 -14.34
CA SER A 109 17.80 7.40 -15.17
C SER A 109 18.74 6.94 -16.27
N ASP A 110 18.59 7.50 -17.46
CA ASP A 110 19.49 7.34 -18.59
C ASP A 110 19.94 8.72 -19.06
N ASN A 111 21.26 8.93 -19.09
CA ASN A 111 21.88 10.17 -19.53
C ASN A 111 22.73 9.97 -20.80
N SER A 112 22.59 8.84 -21.48
CA SER A 112 23.33 8.52 -22.72
C SER A 112 22.94 9.40 -23.90
N GLY A 113 21.81 10.11 -23.81
CA GLY A 113 21.28 10.91 -24.92
C GLY A 113 20.68 10.05 -26.04
N GLN A 114 20.38 8.78 -25.75
CA GLN A 114 19.78 7.87 -26.73
C GLN A 114 18.47 8.43 -27.29
N MET A 115 18.32 8.29 -28.60
CA MET A 115 17.15 8.73 -29.33
C MET A 115 16.01 7.72 -29.17
N ASN A 116 14.81 8.23 -28.84
CA ASN A 116 13.57 7.48 -28.96
C ASN A 116 13.21 7.36 -30.44
N GLY A 117 13.58 6.23 -31.07
CA GLY A 117 13.47 6.05 -32.52
C GLY A 117 12.08 6.37 -33.09
N PRO A 118 10.98 5.84 -32.53
CA PRO A 118 9.63 6.15 -32.99
C PRO A 118 9.26 7.64 -32.87
N LEU A 119 9.58 8.33 -31.77
CA LEU A 119 9.29 9.76 -31.62
C LEU A 119 10.19 10.63 -32.49
N ALA A 120 11.48 10.32 -32.56
CA ALA A 120 12.42 11.04 -33.38
C ALA A 120 12.04 10.99 -34.86
N LEU A 121 11.73 9.80 -35.38
CA LEU A 121 11.25 9.64 -36.76
C LEU A 121 9.97 10.44 -37.01
N LYS A 122 9.02 10.45 -36.06
CA LYS A 122 7.81 11.26 -36.15
C LYS A 122 8.14 12.75 -36.25
N TYR A 123 9.00 13.29 -35.38
CA TYR A 123 9.35 14.70 -35.38
C TYR A 123 10.20 15.10 -36.58
N ILE A 124 11.11 14.26 -37.03
CA ILE A 124 11.92 14.49 -38.23
C ILE A 124 11.04 14.61 -39.46
N ARG A 125 10.03 13.75 -39.62
CA ARG A 125 9.07 13.86 -40.73
C ARG A 125 8.23 15.13 -40.69
N GLN A 126 7.94 15.64 -39.49
CA GLN A 126 7.19 16.87 -39.31
C GLN A 126 8.04 18.11 -39.59
N GLU A 127 9.32 18.10 -39.19
CA GLU A 127 10.23 19.23 -39.33
C GLU A 127 10.87 19.30 -40.73
N PHE A 128 11.19 18.14 -41.30
CA PHE A 128 11.89 18.01 -42.58
C PHE A 128 11.06 17.20 -43.59
N PRO A 129 9.86 17.67 -43.99
CA PRO A 129 8.94 16.91 -44.84
C PRO A 129 9.52 16.56 -46.22
N ASN A 130 10.52 17.32 -46.68
CA ASN A 130 11.15 17.13 -48.00
C ASN A 130 12.25 16.04 -48.00
N ILE A 131 12.69 15.57 -46.83
CA ILE A 131 13.73 14.53 -46.73
C ILE A 131 13.05 13.17 -46.55
N LYS A 132 13.04 12.36 -47.62
CA LYS A 132 12.38 11.05 -47.61
C LYS A 132 13.22 9.99 -46.88
N PRO A 133 12.61 9.16 -46.00
CA PRO A 133 13.28 7.99 -45.45
C PRO A 133 13.86 7.10 -46.56
N GLY A 134 15.12 6.69 -46.43
CA GLY A 134 15.83 5.88 -47.43
C GLY A 134 16.47 6.67 -48.58
N SER A 135 16.36 8.00 -48.59
CA SER A 135 17.17 8.84 -49.50
C SER A 135 18.60 8.99 -48.99
N VAL A 136 19.54 9.32 -49.88
CA VAL A 136 20.95 9.59 -49.53
C VAL A 136 21.08 10.71 -48.50
N SER A 137 20.16 11.68 -48.52
CA SER A 137 20.13 12.80 -47.56
C SER A 137 19.48 12.45 -46.21
N PHE A 138 18.97 11.22 -46.05
CA PHE A 138 18.32 10.78 -44.82
C PHE A 138 19.35 10.19 -43.85
N ASP A 139 19.85 11.06 -42.98
CA ASP A 139 20.72 10.70 -41.85
C ASP A 139 19.96 10.93 -40.55
N LEU A 140 19.50 9.84 -39.93
CA LEU A 140 18.57 9.90 -38.79
C LEU A 140 19.20 10.63 -37.59
N GLU A 141 20.48 10.42 -37.33
CA GLU A 141 21.20 11.02 -36.20
C GLU A 141 21.42 12.51 -36.44
N LYS A 142 21.89 12.91 -37.63
CA LYS A 142 22.02 14.34 -37.97
C LYS A 142 20.70 15.07 -37.91
N LEU A 143 19.64 14.48 -38.45
CA LEU A 143 18.30 15.09 -38.45
C LEU A 143 17.73 15.17 -37.03
N PHE A 144 17.98 14.18 -36.18
CA PHE A 144 17.61 14.23 -34.76
C PHE A 144 18.30 15.38 -34.03
N HIS A 145 19.61 15.56 -34.24
CA HIS A 145 20.35 16.68 -33.64
C HIS A 145 19.90 18.04 -34.17
N ALA A 146 19.42 18.12 -35.42
CA ALA A 146 18.86 19.32 -36.02
C ALA A 146 17.41 19.64 -35.61
N LEU A 147 16.72 18.75 -34.86
CA LEU A 147 15.37 19.04 -34.38
C LEU A 147 15.34 20.26 -33.42
N PRO A 148 14.24 21.04 -33.41
CA PRO A 148 14.00 22.04 -32.40
C PRO A 148 14.14 21.47 -30.98
N GLY A 149 14.67 22.28 -30.05
CA GLY A 149 15.05 21.83 -28.70
C GLY A 149 13.97 21.03 -27.96
N GLU A 150 12.71 21.49 -27.99
CA GLU A 150 11.59 20.79 -27.34
C GLU A 150 11.26 19.43 -28.00
N LYS A 151 11.25 19.35 -29.34
CA LYS A 151 11.02 18.09 -30.06
C LYS A 151 12.16 17.11 -29.81
N ARG A 152 13.40 17.59 -29.83
CA ARG A 152 14.59 16.79 -29.52
C ARG A 152 14.54 16.26 -28.10
N LYS A 153 14.23 17.12 -27.13
CA LYS A 153 14.09 16.75 -25.71
C LYS A 153 13.02 15.67 -25.51
N LEU A 154 11.83 15.82 -26.12
CA LEU A 154 10.77 14.81 -26.02
C LEU A 154 11.12 13.48 -26.70
N ALA A 155 11.95 13.52 -27.74
CA ALA A 155 12.47 12.33 -28.43
C ALA A 155 13.82 11.85 -27.91
N THR A 156 14.31 12.37 -26.79
CA THR A 156 15.48 11.84 -26.07
C THR A 156 14.98 10.93 -24.95
N ILE A 157 15.52 9.73 -24.86
CA ILE A 157 15.26 8.81 -23.75
C ILE A 157 15.98 9.35 -22.51
N THR A 158 15.25 9.46 -21.40
CA THR A 158 15.82 9.89 -20.10
C THR A 158 15.75 8.78 -19.06
N SER A 159 15.16 7.64 -19.40
CA SER A 159 14.98 6.52 -18.49
C SER A 159 14.93 5.16 -19.18
N ASN A 160 15.41 4.15 -18.47
CA ASN A 160 15.28 2.75 -18.84
C ASN A 160 14.31 2.03 -17.92
N PRO A 161 13.27 1.37 -18.47
CA PRO A 161 12.45 0.44 -17.71
C PRO A 161 13.27 -0.73 -17.17
N VAL A 162 13.10 -1.02 -15.89
CA VAL A 162 13.70 -2.14 -15.18
C VAL A 162 12.63 -2.92 -14.42
N LYS A 163 12.99 -4.07 -13.86
CA LYS A 163 12.11 -4.78 -12.92
C LYS A 163 12.07 -4.03 -11.59
N ALA A 164 10.98 -4.16 -10.83
CA ALA A 164 10.86 -3.59 -9.49
C ALA A 164 12.04 -3.99 -8.57
N SER A 165 12.46 -5.26 -8.64
CA SER A 165 13.64 -5.79 -7.90
C SER A 165 14.97 -5.17 -8.32
N GLY A 166 15.04 -4.49 -9.48
CA GLY A 166 16.20 -3.73 -9.91
C GLY A 166 16.31 -2.33 -9.30
N ILE A 167 15.25 -1.88 -8.61
CA ILE A 167 15.16 -0.59 -7.89
C ILE A 167 15.03 -0.82 -6.38
N PHE A 168 14.20 -1.78 -5.98
CA PHE A 168 13.86 -2.05 -4.60
C PHE A 168 14.56 -3.32 -4.12
N SER A 169 15.47 -3.14 -3.17
CA SER A 169 16.10 -4.21 -2.41
C SER A 169 16.13 -3.76 -0.96
N TYR A 170 15.27 -4.36 -0.14
CA TYR A 170 15.07 -3.97 1.25
C TYR A 170 15.91 -4.83 2.19
N THR A 171 16.47 -4.20 3.20
CA THR A 171 17.08 -4.86 4.35
C THR A 171 16.03 -5.55 5.22
N SER A 172 16.45 -6.43 6.12
CA SER A 172 15.55 -7.08 7.08
C SER A 172 14.76 -6.07 7.93
N ASP A 173 15.39 -4.96 8.32
CA ASP A 173 14.79 -3.93 9.16
C ASP A 173 13.74 -3.12 8.38
N GLU A 174 14.02 -2.78 7.12
CA GLU A 174 13.05 -2.11 6.24
C GLU A 174 11.85 -3.01 5.92
N LEU A 175 12.09 -4.31 5.72
CA LEU A 175 11.02 -5.29 5.58
C LEU A 175 10.18 -5.40 6.86
N ALA A 176 10.81 -5.34 8.04
CA ALA A 176 10.10 -5.32 9.31
C ALA A 176 9.25 -4.04 9.45
N GLU A 177 9.78 -2.89 9.04
CA GLU A 177 9.04 -1.62 9.03
C GLU A 177 7.81 -1.66 8.11
N ILE A 178 7.99 -2.14 6.89
CA ILE A 178 6.87 -2.34 5.95
C ILE A 178 5.83 -3.25 6.59
N LYS A 179 6.24 -4.37 7.18
CA LYS A 179 5.31 -5.32 7.82
C LYS A 179 4.55 -4.69 8.99
N ARG A 180 5.25 -4.00 9.90
CA ARG A 180 4.67 -3.31 11.07
C ARG A 180 3.58 -2.31 10.67
N HIS A 181 3.77 -1.63 9.54
CA HIS A 181 2.88 -0.57 9.09
C HIS A 181 2.04 -0.96 7.87
N LYS A 182 2.07 -2.21 7.41
CA LYS A 182 1.39 -2.59 6.17
C LYS A 182 -0.11 -2.42 6.29
N LEU A 183 -0.69 -2.81 7.41
CA LEU A 183 -2.11 -2.59 7.67
C LEU A 183 -2.42 -1.09 7.77
N GLY A 184 -1.51 -0.35 8.44
CA GLY A 184 -1.21 1.10 8.32
C GLY A 184 -1.55 1.70 6.95
N VAL A 185 -1.03 1.03 5.95
CA VAL A 185 -0.97 1.51 4.60
C VAL A 185 -2.17 1.02 3.78
N VAL A 186 -2.61 -0.23 3.93
CA VAL A 186 -3.64 -0.80 3.04
C VAL A 186 -5.08 -0.59 3.51
N THR A 187 -5.34 -0.26 4.79
CA THR A 187 -6.70 0.02 5.24
C THR A 187 -6.93 1.51 5.51
N GLN A 188 -8.19 1.90 5.68
CA GLN A 188 -8.56 3.28 5.98
C GLN A 188 -8.28 3.68 7.43
N HIS A 189 -7.71 2.79 8.26
CA HIS A 189 -7.68 2.94 9.72
C HIS A 189 -6.86 4.10 10.32
N LYS A 190 -6.17 4.90 9.51
CA LYS A 190 -5.52 6.16 9.95
C LYS A 190 -6.14 7.41 9.31
N ASN A 191 -7.25 7.26 8.61
CA ASN A 191 -8.15 8.37 8.38
C ASN A 191 -8.85 8.67 9.72
N GLU A 192 -9.01 9.93 10.11
CA GLU A 192 -9.50 10.33 11.45
C GLU A 192 -10.83 9.65 11.84
N GLU A 193 -11.63 9.23 10.84
CA GLU A 193 -12.92 8.56 11.00
C GLU A 193 -12.84 7.02 11.15
N CYS A 194 -11.69 6.39 10.92
CA CYS A 194 -11.50 4.94 10.97
C CYS A 194 -10.35 4.52 11.91
N SER A 195 -9.94 5.36 12.87
CA SER A 195 -8.85 5.08 13.82
C SER A 195 -8.89 3.65 14.38
N SER A 196 -7.75 3.04 14.70
CA SER A 196 -7.74 1.75 15.43
C SER A 196 -8.01 1.95 16.92
N ILE A 197 -8.59 0.96 17.59
CA ILE A 197 -8.78 0.97 19.05
C ILE A 197 -8.12 -0.25 19.70
N SER A 198 -7.35 -0.03 20.76
CA SER A 198 -6.72 -1.11 21.53
C SER A 198 -7.61 -1.52 22.70
N VAL A 199 -7.88 -2.81 22.83
CA VAL A 199 -8.76 -3.41 23.83
C VAL A 199 -8.14 -4.68 24.40
N LYS A 200 -8.53 -5.04 25.63
CA LYS A 200 -8.27 -6.37 26.18
C LYS A 200 -9.47 -7.26 25.85
N ILE A 201 -9.25 -8.39 25.19
CA ILE A 201 -10.30 -9.35 24.83
C ILE A 201 -10.48 -10.34 26.00
N ARG A 202 -11.55 -10.20 26.79
CA ARG A 202 -11.73 -10.91 28.08
C ARG A 202 -13.00 -11.76 28.16
N ASN A 203 -12.93 -12.85 28.91
CA ASN A 203 -14.08 -13.61 29.42
C ASN A 203 -13.94 -13.81 30.93
N ARG A 204 -14.76 -13.12 31.73
CA ARG A 204 -14.65 -13.10 33.21
C ARG A 204 -13.21 -12.79 33.65
N ASP A 205 -12.55 -13.73 34.32
CA ASP A 205 -11.19 -13.60 34.85
C ASP A 205 -10.09 -13.94 33.83
N ASN A 206 -10.47 -14.35 32.62
CA ASN A 206 -9.54 -14.77 31.59
C ASN A 206 -9.39 -13.71 30.50
N VAL A 207 -8.17 -13.59 29.97
CA VAL A 207 -7.85 -12.69 28.85
C VAL A 207 -7.25 -13.51 27.72
N LEU A 208 -7.65 -13.20 26.48
CA LEU A 208 -6.95 -13.66 25.28
C LEU A 208 -5.49 -13.18 25.34
N ARG A 209 -4.53 -14.03 24.98
CA ARG A 209 -3.12 -13.64 24.92
C ARG A 209 -2.40 -14.29 23.77
N THR A 210 -1.28 -13.67 23.37
CA THR A 210 -0.27 -14.28 22.49
C THR A 210 0.88 -14.85 23.33
N TRP A 211 1.44 -15.99 22.92
CA TRP A 211 2.63 -16.59 23.56
C TRP A 211 3.93 -16.01 23.02
N GLU A 212 5.05 -16.28 23.71
CA GLU A 212 6.40 -15.78 23.36
C GLU A 212 6.88 -16.22 21.97
N ASP A 213 6.38 -17.34 21.47
CA ASP A 213 6.66 -17.89 20.15
C ASP A 213 5.76 -17.33 19.04
N SER A 214 4.83 -16.41 19.36
CA SER A 214 4.04 -15.57 18.43
C SER A 214 3.10 -16.30 17.46
N THR A 215 2.85 -17.60 17.62
CA THR A 215 1.89 -18.36 16.79
C THR A 215 0.66 -18.83 17.57
N ASN A 216 0.79 -18.98 18.88
CA ASN A 216 -0.24 -19.58 19.72
C ASN A 216 -1.03 -18.55 20.52
N ILE A 217 -2.31 -18.84 20.70
CA ILE A 217 -3.23 -18.06 21.52
C ILE A 217 -3.74 -18.94 22.64
N SER A 218 -3.79 -18.42 23.86
CA SER A 218 -4.53 -19.07 24.94
C SER A 218 -5.31 -18.07 25.77
N ALA A 219 -6.17 -18.59 26.63
CA ALA A 219 -6.65 -17.88 27.80
C ALA A 219 -5.70 -18.13 28.99
N SER A 220 -5.61 -17.19 29.92
CA SER A 220 -4.98 -17.40 31.23
C SER A 220 -5.60 -16.49 32.28
N SER A 221 -5.49 -16.91 33.55
CA SER A 221 -5.83 -16.08 34.71
C SER A 221 -4.84 -14.90 34.89
N ASN A 222 -5.27 -13.90 35.67
CA ASN A 222 -4.77 -12.52 35.86
C ASN A 222 -3.26 -12.26 36.18
N TRP A 223 -2.32 -13.15 35.81
CA TRP A 223 -0.93 -13.13 36.29
C TRP A 223 0.14 -12.78 35.24
N ILE A 224 -0.16 -11.96 34.22
CA ILE A 224 0.73 -11.76 33.04
C ILE A 224 0.92 -10.27 32.68
N PRO A 225 2.11 -9.86 32.15
CA PRO A 225 2.38 -8.51 31.68
C PRO A 225 1.32 -7.95 30.72
N GLU A 226 1.02 -6.66 30.86
CA GLU A 226 -0.14 -6.03 30.21
C GLU A 226 -0.07 -6.01 28.68
N ASP A 227 1.14 -5.99 28.11
CA ASP A 227 1.43 -5.80 26.68
C ASP A 227 0.95 -6.97 25.81
N ARG A 228 1.00 -8.21 26.29
CA ARG A 228 0.59 -9.41 25.52
C ARG A 228 -0.90 -9.75 25.59
N SER A 229 -1.64 -8.98 26.38
CA SER A 229 -3.09 -9.11 26.56
C SER A 229 -3.90 -8.05 25.79
N THR A 230 -3.19 -7.16 25.10
CA THR A 230 -3.76 -6.02 24.39
C THR A 230 -3.82 -6.32 22.90
N PHE A 231 -5.02 -6.21 22.34
CA PHE A 231 -5.31 -6.43 20.93
C PHE A 231 -5.79 -5.12 20.32
N THR A 232 -5.38 -4.83 19.10
CA THR A 232 -5.82 -3.64 18.38
C THR A 232 -6.85 -4.04 17.33
N ILE A 233 -8.07 -3.51 17.47
CA ILE A 233 -9.13 -3.64 16.47
C ILE A 233 -8.92 -2.57 15.41
N ILE A 234 -8.82 -3.03 14.17
CA ILE A 234 -8.46 -2.19 13.03
C ILE A 234 -9.59 -2.25 12.00
N PRO A 235 -10.40 -1.19 11.88
CA PRO A 235 -11.36 -1.03 10.82
C PRO A 235 -10.78 -1.20 9.43
N ILE A 236 -11.52 -1.87 8.54
CA ILE A 236 -11.13 -1.96 7.13
C ILE A 236 -11.59 -0.71 6.38
N GLU A 237 -12.86 -0.35 6.55
CA GLU A 237 -13.53 0.75 5.85
C GLU A 237 -14.65 1.34 6.72
N LYS A 238 -14.98 2.61 6.50
CA LYS A 238 -16.09 3.30 7.18
C LYS A 238 -17.44 2.66 6.82
N GLY A 239 -18.32 2.50 7.80
CA GLY A 239 -19.68 1.96 7.63
C GLY A 239 -19.74 0.44 7.49
N SER A 240 -18.60 -0.25 7.50
CA SER A 240 -18.51 -1.70 7.50
C SER A 240 -18.23 -2.22 8.90
N ASN A 241 -18.68 -3.42 9.23
CA ASN A 241 -18.37 -4.09 10.50
C ASN A 241 -17.16 -5.03 10.39
N LYS A 242 -16.36 -4.88 9.33
CA LYS A 242 -15.22 -5.73 9.04
C LYS A 242 -13.95 -5.15 9.66
N VAL A 243 -13.21 -5.98 10.38
CA VAL A 243 -12.04 -5.59 11.15
C VAL A 243 -10.91 -6.62 11.04
N TYR A 244 -9.68 -6.15 11.20
CA TYR A 244 -8.54 -6.98 11.59
C TYR A 244 -8.33 -6.87 13.09
N ILE A 245 -7.76 -7.92 13.67
CA ILE A 245 -7.37 -7.94 15.08
C ILE A 245 -5.86 -8.17 15.12
N GLU A 246 -5.13 -7.13 15.50
CA GLU A 246 -3.68 -7.17 15.66
C GLU A 246 -3.32 -7.54 17.10
N ALA A 247 -2.28 -8.36 17.26
CA ALA A 247 -1.71 -8.74 18.53
C ALA A 247 -0.18 -8.81 18.38
N ASN A 248 0.57 -7.97 19.09
CA ASN A 248 2.04 -8.00 19.09
C ASN A 248 2.67 -8.09 17.67
N ALA A 249 2.26 -7.21 16.75
CA ALA A 249 2.69 -7.18 15.35
C ALA A 249 2.37 -8.45 14.51
N THR A 250 1.46 -9.29 15.01
CA THR A 250 0.83 -10.42 14.30
C THR A 250 -0.69 -10.21 14.22
N TYR A 251 -1.39 -11.03 13.45
CA TYR A 251 -2.84 -10.91 13.27
C TYR A 251 -3.57 -12.18 13.65
N LEU A 252 -4.72 -12.02 14.30
CA LEU A 252 -5.64 -13.10 14.65
C LEU A 252 -6.15 -13.81 13.39
N THR A 253 -6.04 -15.14 13.36
CA THR A 253 -6.48 -16.01 12.27
C THR A 253 -7.34 -17.16 12.77
N SER A 254 -8.13 -17.75 11.87
CA SER A 254 -8.88 -18.98 12.15
C SER A 254 -8.73 -20.04 11.04
N ALA A 255 -7.48 -20.26 10.60
CA ALA A 255 -7.18 -21.21 9.52
C ALA A 255 -7.38 -22.66 10.00
N ASN A 256 -7.98 -23.50 9.15
CA ASN A 256 -8.24 -24.93 9.45
C ASN A 256 -9.02 -25.16 10.76
N ASP A 257 -10.00 -24.30 11.06
CA ASP A 257 -10.80 -24.31 12.30
C ASP A 257 -9.99 -24.07 13.60
N GLU A 258 -8.71 -23.70 13.49
CA GLU A 258 -7.85 -23.38 14.61
C GLU A 258 -7.64 -21.87 14.75
N VAL A 259 -7.80 -21.36 15.98
CA VAL A 259 -7.54 -19.95 16.28
C VAL A 259 -6.07 -19.77 16.63
N GLY A 260 -5.40 -18.87 15.91
CA GLY A 260 -3.99 -18.60 16.09
C GLY A 260 -3.62 -17.17 15.69
N VAL A 261 -2.32 -16.90 15.67
CA VAL A 261 -1.79 -15.65 15.11
C VAL A 261 -0.77 -15.95 14.02
N THR A 262 -0.75 -15.10 12.99
CA THR A 262 0.26 -15.21 11.93
C THR A 262 0.88 -13.86 11.62
N GLY A 263 2.16 -13.88 11.25
CA GLY A 263 2.81 -12.73 10.63
C GLY A 263 2.23 -12.46 9.23
N PHE A 264 2.47 -11.25 8.70
CA PHE A 264 1.96 -10.84 7.38
C PHE A 264 2.65 -11.60 6.22
N ARG A 265 2.24 -12.86 5.98
CA ARG A 265 2.51 -13.58 4.72
C ARG A 265 1.24 -14.10 4.03
N ALA A 266 0.12 -14.10 4.71
CA ALA A 266 -1.21 -14.17 4.12
C ALA A 266 -2.05 -13.27 5.01
N TYR A 267 -2.79 -12.35 4.42
CA TYR A 267 -3.70 -11.41 5.09
C TYR A 267 -4.28 -12.07 6.34
N GLY A 268 -4.14 -11.40 7.49
CA GLY A 268 -4.83 -11.84 8.70
C GLY A 268 -6.30 -12.11 8.39
N GLN A 269 -7.00 -12.82 9.26
CA GLN A 269 -8.40 -13.07 8.95
C GLN A 269 -9.20 -11.77 9.07
N VAL A 270 -10.05 -11.50 8.08
CA VAL A 270 -11.10 -10.47 8.23
C VAL A 270 -12.15 -11.03 9.17
N TRP A 271 -12.33 -10.36 10.30
CA TRP A 271 -13.36 -10.64 11.28
C TRP A 271 -14.56 -9.73 11.07
N THR A 272 -15.73 -10.22 11.41
CA THR A 272 -16.95 -9.43 11.52
C THR A 272 -17.14 -9.09 12.99
N LEU A 273 -17.11 -7.80 13.32
CA LEU A 273 -17.42 -7.30 14.64
C LEU A 273 -18.94 -7.26 14.81
N VAL A 274 -19.46 -8.07 15.72
CA VAL A 274 -20.89 -8.10 16.05
C VAL A 274 -21.09 -7.28 17.32
N ASN A 275 -21.65 -6.08 17.17
CA ASN A 275 -22.01 -5.23 18.30
C ASN A 275 -23.31 -5.76 18.93
N TYR A 276 -23.29 -6.07 20.22
CA TYR A 276 -24.47 -6.49 20.98
C TYR A 276 -25.14 -5.34 21.73
N GLY A 277 -24.61 -4.12 21.58
CA GLY A 277 -24.97 -3.00 22.46
C GLY A 277 -24.44 -3.22 23.87
N PHE A 278 -24.78 -2.31 24.78
CA PHE A 278 -24.43 -2.40 26.21
C PHE A 278 -22.95 -2.71 26.44
N GLU A 279 -22.06 -2.05 25.69
CA GLU A 279 -20.61 -2.16 25.86
C GLU A 279 -20.07 -3.57 25.63
N SER A 280 -20.68 -4.29 24.70
CA SER A 280 -20.27 -5.65 24.40
C SER A 280 -20.23 -5.96 22.90
N PHE A 281 -19.28 -6.81 22.52
CA PHE A 281 -19.13 -7.26 21.15
C PHE A 281 -18.70 -8.72 21.09
N SER A 282 -18.86 -9.35 19.93
CA SER A 282 -18.23 -10.62 19.60
C SER A 282 -17.54 -10.52 18.23
N LEU A 283 -16.75 -11.54 17.89
CA LEU A 283 -16.05 -11.64 16.61
C LEU A 283 -16.52 -12.88 15.88
N LYS A 284 -16.86 -12.72 14.59
CA LYS A 284 -17.11 -13.84 13.67
C LYS A 284 -16.05 -13.92 12.60
N ASN A 285 -15.68 -15.13 12.24
CA ASN A 285 -14.78 -15.40 11.15
C ASN A 285 -15.52 -15.29 9.79
N ASN A 286 -14.84 -15.62 8.68
CA ASN A 286 -15.41 -15.54 7.33
C ASN A 286 -16.39 -16.68 7.00
N HIS A 287 -16.39 -17.76 7.78
CA HIS A 287 -17.33 -18.87 7.69
C HIS A 287 -18.57 -18.66 8.58
N GLY A 288 -18.63 -17.55 9.33
CA GLY A 288 -19.75 -17.23 10.22
C GLY A 288 -19.63 -17.81 11.62
N GLN A 289 -18.56 -18.54 11.93
CA GLN A 289 -18.26 -19.07 13.26
C GLN A 289 -17.84 -17.94 14.21
N TYR A 290 -18.31 -17.98 15.44
CA TYR A 290 -17.92 -17.06 16.50
C TYR A 290 -16.61 -17.49 17.16
N LEU A 291 -15.82 -16.50 17.55
CA LEU A 291 -14.70 -16.67 18.48
C LEU A 291 -15.23 -16.97 19.89
N SER A 292 -14.71 -18.02 20.51
CA SER A 292 -14.97 -18.35 21.91
C SER A 292 -13.67 -18.54 22.69
N VAL A 293 -13.59 -17.89 23.85
CA VAL A 293 -12.46 -17.88 24.77
C VAL A 293 -12.91 -18.55 26.06
N HIS A 294 -12.43 -19.76 26.29
CA HIS A 294 -12.66 -20.55 27.51
C HIS A 294 -11.48 -20.39 28.48
N ASP A 295 -11.55 -21.01 29.67
CA ASP A 295 -10.51 -20.86 30.71
C ASP A 295 -9.12 -21.33 30.25
N THR A 296 -9.06 -22.38 29.43
CA THR A 296 -7.79 -23.00 28.99
C THR A 296 -7.60 -23.05 27.48
N SER A 297 -8.57 -22.61 26.70
CA SER A 297 -8.55 -22.77 25.25
C SER A 297 -9.31 -21.67 24.52
N VAL A 298 -9.00 -21.53 23.23
CA VAL A 298 -9.72 -20.66 22.30
C VAL A 298 -10.20 -21.50 21.14
N CYS A 299 -11.45 -21.34 20.73
CA CYS A 299 -12.04 -22.12 19.65
C CYS A 299 -13.03 -21.31 18.82
N LEU A 300 -13.47 -21.91 17.73
CA LEU A 300 -14.56 -21.43 16.89
C LEU A 300 -15.84 -22.20 17.18
N THR A 301 -16.98 -21.52 17.11
CA THR A 301 -18.28 -22.15 17.32
C THR A 301 -19.35 -21.54 16.42
N ASP A 302 -20.17 -22.38 15.79
CA ASP A 302 -21.37 -21.94 15.05
C ASP A 302 -22.53 -21.55 15.99
N LYS A 303 -22.44 -21.94 17.26
CA LYS A 303 -23.50 -21.76 18.27
C LYS A 303 -23.40 -20.37 18.92
N PRO A 304 -24.38 -19.46 18.71
CA PRO A 304 -24.32 -18.10 19.26
C PRO A 304 -24.31 -18.06 20.79
N ASP A 305 -24.97 -18.98 21.47
CA ASP A 305 -25.03 -19.10 22.94
C ASP A 305 -23.69 -19.55 23.55
N LYS A 306 -22.78 -20.10 22.73
CA LYS A 306 -21.44 -20.52 23.13
C LYS A 306 -20.36 -19.52 22.72
N ASN A 307 -20.72 -18.40 22.12
CA ASN A 307 -19.75 -17.36 21.79
C ASN A 307 -19.21 -16.70 23.06
N THR A 308 -18.08 -16.03 22.94
CA THR A 308 -17.66 -15.11 23.98
C THR A 308 -18.13 -13.71 23.63
N ILE A 309 -18.85 -13.10 24.57
CA ILE A 309 -19.25 -11.71 24.54
C ILE A 309 -18.22 -10.92 25.34
N PHE A 310 -17.45 -10.10 24.65
CA PHE A 310 -16.36 -9.33 25.23
C PHE A 310 -16.90 -8.01 25.80
N ALA A 311 -16.69 -7.79 27.09
CA ALA A 311 -17.07 -6.54 27.77
C ALA A 311 -15.97 -5.47 27.62
N ILE A 312 -16.37 -4.25 27.27
CA ILE A 312 -15.46 -3.12 27.05
C ILE A 312 -15.21 -2.42 28.39
N THR A 313 -14.31 -2.98 29.19
CA THR A 313 -14.18 -2.62 30.62
C THR A 313 -13.30 -1.40 30.92
N ILE A 314 -12.49 -0.90 29.96
CA ILE A 314 -11.44 0.10 30.26
C ILE A 314 -11.62 1.43 29.50
N GLN A 315 -12.41 1.47 28.42
CA GLN A 315 -12.50 2.66 27.55
C GLN A 315 -13.89 2.84 26.92
N LYS A 316 -14.95 2.74 27.72
CA LYS A 316 -16.36 2.80 27.27
C LYS A 316 -16.66 4.02 26.38
N ASP A 317 -16.38 5.23 26.87
CA ASP A 317 -16.75 6.45 26.14
C ASP A 317 -15.97 6.54 24.83
N LYS A 318 -14.67 6.23 24.87
CA LYS A 318 -13.84 6.15 23.66
C LYS A 318 -14.34 5.10 22.68
N TRP A 319 -14.81 3.94 23.14
CA TRP A 319 -15.38 2.91 22.28
C TRP A 319 -16.66 3.40 21.60
N ASN A 320 -17.58 4.01 22.36
CA ASN A 320 -18.83 4.49 21.81
C ASN A 320 -18.60 5.62 20.80
N GLU A 321 -17.71 6.57 21.11
CA GLU A 321 -17.28 7.61 20.18
C GLU A 321 -16.61 7.03 18.93
N TRP A 322 -15.72 6.04 19.14
CA TRP A 322 -15.02 5.34 18.06
C TRP A 322 -15.99 4.60 17.13
N LEU A 323 -16.92 3.83 17.71
CA LEU A 323 -17.92 3.08 16.98
C LEU A 323 -18.88 4.03 16.24
N ALA A 324 -19.29 5.15 16.85
CA ALA A 324 -20.13 6.15 16.19
C ALA A 324 -19.43 6.82 15.00
N LYS A 325 -18.12 7.05 15.06
CA LYS A 325 -17.34 7.62 13.95
C LYS A 325 -17.15 6.62 12.80
N TRP A 326 -16.85 5.37 13.13
CA TRP A 326 -16.52 4.32 12.16
C TRP A 326 -17.76 3.60 11.60
N TYR A 327 -18.62 3.12 12.48
CA TYR A 327 -19.75 2.24 12.21
C TYR A 327 -21.00 2.77 12.92
N SER A 328 -21.46 3.97 12.55
CA SER A 328 -22.74 4.48 13.04
C SER A 328 -23.85 3.54 12.54
N SER A 329 -24.31 2.65 13.41
CA SER A 329 -25.66 2.11 13.24
C SER A 329 -26.59 3.31 13.17
N LYS A 330 -27.34 3.42 12.07
CA LYS A 330 -28.38 4.44 11.91
C LYS A 330 -29.24 4.55 13.17
#